data_AF-A0A662H8C0-F1
#
_entry.id   AF-A0A662H8C0-F1
#
_cell.length_a   1.000
_cell.length_b   1.000
_cell.length_c   1.000
_cell.angle_alpha   90.00
_cell.angle_beta   90.00
_cell.angle_gamma   90.00
#
_symmetry.space_group_name_H-M   'P 1'
#
loop_
_entity.id
_entity.type
_entity.pdbx_description
1 polymer ?
#
loop_
_entity_poly.entity_id
_entity_poly.type
_entity_poly.pdbx_seq_one_letter_code
_entity_poly.pdbx_strand_id
1 'polypeptide(L)'
;MLSRILSSNLGEEVEVVNSGVNGDTTRLALAGIDRGVFQHNPNLLIVMLGFNDALSPHRGLSLEEYENNLRLIVELASYRGVRVVLTTPNPVIEKLRGTAPGGAREAPKVREAPRVEPEHHYEEPRGWAG
;
A
#
# COMPACT_ATOMS: atom_id res chain seq x y z
N MET A 1 5.54 4.45 15.00
CA MET A 1 4.23 5.14 14.93
C MET A 1 3.11 4.16 14.60
N LEU A 2 3.20 3.40 13.51
CA LEU A 2 2.19 2.40 13.14
C LEU A 2 2.04 1.25 14.16
N SER A 3 3.15 0.68 14.63
CA SER A 3 3.13 -0.35 15.69
C SER A 3 2.33 0.11 16.91
N ARG A 4 2.62 1.31 17.44
CA ARG A 4 1.88 1.89 18.58
C ARG A 4 0.37 2.02 18.34
N ILE A 5 -0.04 2.43 17.14
CA ILE A 5 -1.46 2.57 16.79
C ILE A 5 -2.13 1.19 16.74
N LEU A 6 -1.49 0.22 16.08
CA LEU A 6 -2.00 -1.14 15.99
C LEU A 6 -2.09 -1.79 17.38
N SER A 7 -1.03 -1.68 18.18
CA SER A 7 -1.02 -2.24 19.52
C SER A 7 -2.12 -1.64 20.40
N SER A 8 -2.32 -0.32 20.33
CA SER A 8 -3.37 0.35 21.10
C SER A 8 -4.79 -0.07 20.68
N ASN A 9 -5.02 -0.30 19.39
CA ASN A 9 -6.34 -0.66 18.87
C ASN A 9 -6.67 -2.15 19.04
N LEU A 10 -5.66 -3.01 19.00
CA LEU A 10 -5.82 -4.46 19.13
C LEU A 10 -5.73 -4.93 20.58
N GLY A 11 -5.16 -4.13 21.48
CA GLY A 11 -4.92 -4.52 22.86
C GLY A 11 -3.80 -5.56 23.02
N GLU A 12 -2.96 -5.72 22.00
CA GLU A 12 -1.85 -6.68 21.94
C GLU A 12 -0.57 -5.99 21.48
N GLU A 13 0.60 -6.52 21.80
CA GLU A 13 1.87 -5.98 21.31
C GLU A 13 2.10 -6.41 19.84
N VAL A 14 2.23 -5.43 18.95
CA VAL A 14 2.46 -5.67 17.51
C VAL A 14 3.81 -5.12 17.07
N GLU A 15 4.64 -6.00 16.50
CA GLU A 15 5.82 -5.60 15.75
C GLU A 15 5.46 -5.25 14.30
N VAL A 16 6.01 -4.15 13.79
CA VAL A 16 5.81 -3.73 12.40
C VAL A 16 7.15 -3.47 11.76
N VAL A 17 7.44 -4.21 10.69
CA VAL A 17 8.64 -4.06 9.87
C VAL A 17 8.26 -3.42 8.53
N ASN A 18 8.96 -2.34 8.15
CA ASN A 18 8.82 -1.75 6.83
C ASN A 18 9.83 -2.40 5.87
N SER A 19 9.32 -3.18 4.93
CA SER A 19 10.12 -3.86 3.89
C SER A 19 10.06 -3.15 2.53
N GLY A 20 9.46 -1.96 2.45
CA GLY A 20 9.33 -1.20 1.20
C GLY A 20 10.62 -0.48 0.81
N VAL A 21 10.99 -0.58 -0.47
CA VAL A 21 12.16 0.11 -1.03
C VAL A 21 11.69 1.16 -2.05
N ASN A 22 12.22 2.37 -1.93
CA ASN A 22 11.89 3.46 -2.84
C ASN A 22 12.26 3.09 -4.29
N GLY A 23 11.29 3.20 -5.20
CA GLY A 23 11.48 2.90 -6.62
C GLY A 23 11.25 1.44 -7.01
N ASP A 24 10.92 0.56 -6.06
CA ASP A 24 10.63 -0.84 -6.37
C ASP A 24 9.37 -0.99 -7.22
N THR A 25 9.45 -1.91 -8.18
CA THR A 25 8.32 -2.49 -8.89
C THR A 25 7.97 -3.84 -8.26
N THR A 26 6.84 -4.43 -8.64
CA THR A 26 6.48 -5.80 -8.24
C THR A 26 7.54 -6.84 -8.59
N ARG A 27 8.26 -6.66 -9.72
CA ARG A 27 9.39 -7.53 -10.11
C ARG A 27 10.52 -7.51 -9.08
N LEU A 28 10.93 -6.32 -8.63
CA LEU A 28 12.01 -6.17 -7.66
C LEU A 28 11.59 -6.65 -6.27
N ALA A 29 10.36 -6.31 -5.86
CA ALA A 29 9.80 -6.78 -4.61
C ALA A 29 9.73 -8.32 -4.56
N LEU A 30 9.27 -8.97 -5.63
CA LEU A 30 9.22 -10.43 -5.74
C LEU A 30 10.63 -11.05 -5.67
N ALA A 31 11.61 -10.50 -6.41
CA ALA A 31 12.98 -11.00 -6.40
C ALA A 31 13.64 -10.89 -5.01
N GLY A 32 13.27 -9.89 -4.22
CA GLY A 32 13.81 -9.65 -2.89
C GLY A 32 13.00 -10.23 -1.73
N ILE A 33 11.84 -10.87 -1.98
CA ILE A 33 10.83 -11.10 -0.95
C ILE A 33 11.31 -11.97 0.22
N ASP A 34 12.13 -13.00 -0.04
CA ASP A 34 12.64 -13.86 1.03
C ASP A 34 13.51 -13.06 2.03
N ARG A 35 14.43 -12.24 1.50
CA ARG A 35 15.30 -11.40 2.33
C ARG A 35 14.57 -10.19 2.89
N GLY A 36 13.65 -9.57 2.15
CA GLY A 36 13.00 -8.33 2.60
C GLY A 36 11.85 -8.58 3.58
N VAL A 37 11.16 -9.71 3.45
CA VAL A 37 9.90 -9.99 4.15
C VAL A 37 10.00 -11.28 4.95
N PHE A 38 10.27 -12.42 4.31
CA PHE A 38 10.10 -13.71 4.98
C PHE A 38 11.17 -14.01 6.03
N GLN A 39 12.35 -13.39 5.97
CA GLN A 39 13.35 -13.48 7.06
C GLN A 39 12.80 -13.04 8.43
N HIS A 40 11.74 -12.21 8.45
CA HIS A 40 11.11 -11.70 9.66
C HIS A 40 10.00 -12.61 10.20
N ASN A 41 9.70 -13.73 9.54
CA ASN A 41 8.61 -14.65 9.90
C ASN A 41 7.26 -13.95 10.19
N PRO A 42 6.77 -13.08 9.30
CA PRO A 42 5.57 -12.28 9.58
C PRO A 42 4.31 -13.14 9.65
N ASN A 43 3.36 -12.78 10.51
CA ASN A 43 2.02 -13.40 10.53
C ASN A 43 1.06 -12.73 9.51
N LEU A 44 1.37 -11.50 9.12
CA LEU A 44 0.59 -10.67 8.20
C LEU A 44 1.52 -9.89 7.27
N LEU A 45 1.23 -9.92 5.97
CA LEU A 45 1.91 -9.13 4.95
C LEU A 45 0.92 -8.15 4.33
N ILE A 46 1.24 -6.86 4.38
CA ILE A 46 0.49 -5.79 3.70
C ILE A 46 1.25 -5.40 2.44
N VAL A 47 0.64 -5.53 1.27
CA VAL A 47 1.29 -5.29 -0.03
C VAL A 47 0.65 -4.09 -0.71
N MET A 48 1.45 -3.03 -0.90
CA MET A 48 1.10 -1.85 -1.69
C MET A 48 2.17 -1.61 -2.76
N LEU A 49 1.93 -2.10 -3.97
CA LEU A 49 2.84 -2.00 -5.13
C LEU A 49 2.06 -1.52 -6.36
N GLY A 50 2.76 -1.14 -7.43
CA GLY A 50 2.13 -0.76 -8.70
C GLY A 50 2.39 0.68 -9.17
N PHE A 51 2.82 1.59 -8.28
CA PHE A 51 3.10 2.98 -8.67
C PHE A 51 4.28 3.05 -9.67
N ASN A 52 5.40 2.40 -9.35
CA ASN A 52 6.57 2.41 -10.24
C ASN A 52 6.38 1.47 -11.44
N ASP A 53 5.60 0.41 -11.29
CA ASP A 53 5.23 -0.51 -12.38
C ASP A 53 4.49 0.23 -13.51
N ALA A 54 3.64 1.19 -13.16
CA ALA A 54 2.86 1.99 -14.12
C ALA A 54 3.63 3.20 -14.68
N LEU A 55 4.50 3.83 -13.87
CA LEU A 55 5.08 5.14 -14.21
C LEU A 55 6.51 5.12 -14.75
N SER A 56 7.23 4.00 -14.70
CA SER A 56 8.62 3.98 -15.14
C SER A 56 8.74 3.97 -16.69
N PRO A 57 9.32 5.00 -17.33
CA PRO A 57 9.45 5.05 -18.80
C PRO A 57 10.42 4.01 -19.39
N HIS A 58 11.29 3.42 -18.56
CA HIS A 58 12.26 2.39 -18.97
C HIS A 58 12.14 1.08 -18.18
N ARG A 59 11.18 0.99 -17.25
CA ARG A 59 10.96 -0.16 -16.36
C ARG A 59 9.49 -0.47 -16.10
N GLY A 60 8.58 0.16 -16.85
CA GLY A 60 7.16 -0.12 -16.76
C GLY A 60 6.91 -1.59 -17.06
N LEU A 61 6.10 -2.24 -16.25
CA LEU A 61 5.74 -3.63 -16.45
C LEU A 61 4.54 -3.71 -17.39
N SER A 62 4.42 -4.81 -18.12
CA SER A 62 3.12 -5.13 -18.71
C SER A 62 2.10 -5.39 -17.60
N LEU A 63 0.82 -5.17 -17.89
CA LEU A 63 -0.25 -5.49 -16.93
C LEU A 63 -0.21 -6.97 -16.52
N GLU A 64 0.08 -7.85 -17.49
CA GLU A 64 0.24 -9.28 -17.27
C GLU A 64 1.40 -9.59 -16.30
N GLU A 65 2.56 -8.95 -16.48
CA GLU A 65 3.69 -9.17 -15.58
C GLU A 65 3.40 -8.63 -14.17
N TYR A 66 2.78 -7.46 -14.06
CA TYR A 66 2.34 -6.91 -12.78
C TYR A 66 1.36 -7.86 -12.06
N GLU A 67 0.35 -8.37 -12.77
CA GLU A 67 -0.63 -9.30 -12.22
C GLU A 67 0.04 -10.61 -11.77
N ASN A 68 0.89 -11.19 -12.61
CA ASN A 68 1.61 -12.43 -12.31
C ASN A 68 2.52 -12.26 -11.08
N ASN A 69 3.24 -11.14 -10.98
CA ASN A 69 4.09 -10.87 -9.82
C ASN A 69 3.29 -10.78 -8.53
N LEU A 70 2.13 -10.09 -8.53
CA LEU A 70 1.27 -10.03 -7.35
C LEU A 70 0.70 -11.40 -6.96
N ARG A 71 0.28 -12.21 -7.95
CA ARG A 71 -0.18 -13.58 -7.70
C ARG A 71 0.93 -14.41 -7.03
N LEU A 72 2.14 -14.36 -7.56
CA LEU A 72 3.29 -15.07 -6.99
C LEU A 72 3.62 -14.61 -5.56
N ILE A 73 3.57 -13.30 -5.28
CA ILE A 73 3.76 -12.77 -3.92
C ILE A 73 2.72 -13.37 -2.96
N VAL A 74 1.44 -13.39 -3.35
CA VAL A 74 0.36 -13.94 -2.53
C VAL A 74 0.51 -15.45 -2.35
N GLU A 75 0.85 -16.18 -3.41
CA GLU A 75 1.07 -17.63 -3.36
C GLU A 75 2.24 -18.01 -2.44
N LEU A 76 3.37 -17.30 -2.55
CA LEU A 76 4.55 -17.52 -1.70
C LEU A 76 4.27 -17.26 -0.23
N ALA A 77 3.48 -16.22 0.07
CA ALA A 77 3.04 -15.89 1.42
C ALA A 77 2.07 -16.94 1.96
N SER A 78 1.08 -17.34 1.15
CA SER A 78 0.10 -18.38 1.49
C SER A 78 0.77 -19.72 1.79
N TYR A 79 1.74 -20.13 0.96
CA TYR A 79 2.53 -21.35 1.17
C TYR A 79 3.27 -21.35 2.51
N ARG A 80 3.65 -20.16 3.00
CA ARG A 80 4.32 -19.97 4.29
C ARG A 80 3.35 -19.73 5.46
N GLY A 81 2.04 -19.80 5.23
CA GLY A 81 1.02 -19.55 6.25
C GLY A 81 0.88 -18.08 6.64
N VAL A 82 1.39 -17.16 5.82
CA VAL A 82 1.31 -15.70 6.04
C VAL A 82 0.02 -15.17 5.46
N ARG A 83 -0.79 -14.46 6.27
CA ARG A 83 -1.99 -13.78 5.76
C ARG A 83 -1.59 -12.56 4.92
N VAL A 84 -2.31 -12.29 3.84
CA VAL A 84 -2.00 -11.17 2.95
C VAL A 84 -3.15 -10.18 2.88
N VAL A 85 -2.82 -8.89 2.98
CA VAL A 85 -3.73 -7.78 2.66
C VAL A 85 -3.15 -7.05 1.46
N LEU A 86 -3.89 -7.05 0.34
CA LEU A 86 -3.56 -6.23 -0.81
C LEU A 86 -4.19 -4.85 -0.66
N THR A 87 -3.41 -3.80 -0.89
CA THR A 87 -3.91 -2.42 -0.93
C THR A 87 -3.55 -1.78 -2.27
N THR A 88 -4.42 -0.92 -2.79
CA THR A 88 -4.13 -0.18 -4.01
C THR A 88 -3.02 0.85 -3.77
N PRO A 89 -2.12 1.09 -4.75
CA PRO A 89 -1.15 2.17 -4.64
C PRO A 89 -1.86 3.52 -4.68
N ASN A 90 -1.18 4.55 -4.17
CA ASN A 90 -1.68 5.92 -4.24
C ASN A 90 -1.95 6.33 -5.70
N PRO A 91 -3.06 7.05 -5.97
CA PRO A 91 -3.39 7.48 -7.31
C PRO A 91 -2.35 8.47 -7.84
N VAL A 92 -2.08 8.40 -9.14
CA VAL A 92 -1.30 9.40 -9.85
C VAL A 92 -2.24 10.52 -10.28
N ILE A 93 -2.03 11.72 -9.78
CA ILE A 93 -2.74 12.89 -10.28
C ILE A 93 -1.99 13.37 -11.52
N GLU A 94 -2.52 13.04 -12.70
CA GLU A 94 -1.90 13.37 -14.01
C GLU A 94 -1.55 14.86 -14.14
N LYS A 95 -2.37 15.75 -13.58
CA LYS A 95 -2.12 17.21 -13.59
C LYS A 95 -0.84 17.63 -12.85
N LEU A 96 -0.33 16.77 -11.95
CA LEU A 96 0.89 17.00 -11.16
C LEU A 96 2.07 16.17 -11.68
N ARG A 97 1.90 15.47 -12.81
CA ARG A 97 2.94 14.66 -13.41
C ARG A 97 4.05 15.57 -13.95
N GLY A 98 5.27 15.45 -13.41
CA GLY A 98 6.44 16.23 -13.81
C GLY A 98 6.73 17.50 -12.99
N THR A 99 5.89 17.86 -12.02
CA THR A 99 6.17 18.99 -11.10
C THR A 99 7.02 18.59 -9.88
N ALA A 100 7.38 17.30 -9.78
CA ALA A 100 8.28 16.79 -8.75
C ALA A 100 9.75 17.00 -9.18
N PRO A 101 10.56 17.76 -8.44
CA PRO A 101 11.98 17.94 -8.78
C PRO A 101 12.74 16.65 -8.46
N GLY A 102 12.99 15.85 -9.50
CA GLY A 102 13.66 14.54 -9.40
C GLY A 102 12.72 13.46 -8.89
N GLY A 103 12.76 12.27 -9.52
CA GLY A 103 12.00 11.10 -9.10
C GLY A 103 12.00 10.95 -7.57
N ALA A 104 10.81 10.98 -6.98
CA ALA A 104 10.55 10.89 -5.55
C ALA A 104 11.42 11.82 -4.68
N ARG A 105 11.23 13.14 -4.78
CA ARG A 105 11.38 14.00 -3.59
C ARG A 105 10.01 14.24 -2.99
N GLU A 106 9.94 14.05 -1.67
CA GLU A 106 8.73 14.10 -0.84
C GLU A 106 7.71 15.09 -1.40
N ALA A 107 6.49 14.61 -1.63
CA ALA A 107 5.36 15.48 -1.91
C ALA A 107 5.34 16.58 -0.83
N PRO A 108 5.05 17.85 -1.18
CA PRO A 108 4.85 18.87 -0.17
C PRO A 108 3.84 18.30 0.82
N LYS A 109 4.22 18.19 2.11
CA LYS A 109 3.32 17.74 3.16
C LYS A 109 2.02 18.50 2.92
N VAL A 110 0.97 17.79 2.54
CA VAL A 110 -0.37 18.37 2.43
C VAL A 110 -0.55 19.06 3.78
N ARG A 111 -0.60 20.40 3.77
CA ARG A 111 -0.97 21.14 4.98
C ARG A 111 -2.24 20.47 5.45
N GLU A 112 -2.25 19.99 6.70
CA GLU A 112 -3.43 19.32 7.25
C GLU A 112 -4.66 20.09 6.78
N ALA A 113 -5.52 19.41 6.02
CA ALA A 113 -6.80 19.99 5.68
C ALA A 113 -7.42 20.42 7.01
N PRO A 114 -7.93 21.66 7.14
CA PRO A 114 -8.53 22.10 8.38
C PRO A 114 -9.52 21.02 8.82
N ARG A 115 -9.47 20.62 10.10
CA ARG A 115 -10.44 19.67 10.65
C ARG A 115 -11.84 20.19 10.30
N VAL A 116 -12.49 19.52 9.38
CA VAL A 116 -13.91 19.67 9.18
C VAL A 116 -14.52 18.80 10.26
N GLU A 117 -15.05 19.41 11.31
CA GLU A 117 -15.87 18.66 12.26
C GLU A 117 -17.05 18.07 11.48
N PRO A 118 -17.39 16.79 11.65
CA PRO A 118 -18.50 16.20 10.94
C PRO A 118 -19.79 16.90 11.39
N GLU A 119 -20.37 17.68 10.50
CA GLU A 119 -21.74 18.16 10.66
C GLU A 119 -22.65 16.93 10.54
N HIS A 120 -23.09 16.38 11.67
CA HIS A 120 -24.05 15.28 11.71
C HIS A 120 -25.40 15.76 11.18
N HIS A 121 -25.57 15.74 9.86
CA HIS A 121 -26.88 15.72 9.22
C HIS A 121 -27.05 14.38 8.52
N TYR A 122 -27.35 13.36 9.33
CA TYR A 122 -28.02 12.16 8.83
C TYR A 122 -29.49 12.53 8.59
N GLU A 123 -29.89 12.69 7.33
CA GLU A 123 -31.30 12.59 6.98
C GLU A 123 -31.64 11.12 6.73
N GLU A 124 -32.62 10.60 7.46
CA GLU A 124 -33.16 9.27 7.21
C GLU A 124 -33.79 9.20 5.80
N PRO A 125 -33.47 8.19 4.98
CA PRO A 125 -34.17 7.98 3.73
C PRO A 125 -35.63 7.62 4.01
N ARG A 126 -36.56 8.50 3.62
CA ARG A 126 -37.99 8.16 3.64
C ARG A 126 -38.24 7.03 2.65
N GLY A 127 -38.67 5.88 3.15
CA GLY A 127 -39.34 4.86 2.36
C GLY A 127 -38.54 3.58 2.16
N TRP A 128 -38.54 2.73 3.20
CA TRP A 128 -38.56 1.29 3.00
C TRP A 128 -39.48 0.65 4.04
N ALA A 129 -40.78 0.90 3.87
CA ALA A 129 -41.83 0.06 4.42
C ALA A 129 -42.71 -0.36 3.24
N GLY A 130 -42.60 -1.63 2.86
CA GLY A 130 -43.29 -2.27 1.75
C GLY A 130 -42.85 -3.71 1.64
#